data_AF-A0A1C5XKC8-F1
#
_entry.id   AF-A0A1C5XKC8-F1
#
_cell.length_a   1.000
_cell.length_b   1.000
_cell.length_c   1.000
_cell.angle_alpha   90.00
_cell.angle_beta   90.00
_cell.angle_gamma   90.00
#
_symmetry.space_group_name_H-M   'P 1'
#
loop_
_entity.id
_entity.type
_entity.pdbx_description
1 polymer ?
#
loop_
_entity_poly.entity_id
_entity_poly.type
_entity_poly.pdbx_seq_one_letter_code
_entity_poly.pdbx_strand_id
1 'polypeptide(L)' 'MPKTIAQLAIMNWIENHFGICNLDIKFTDSREAFVTDSNGDTLILKYDSDTRNVYAI' A
#
# COMPACT_ATOMS: atom_id res chain seq x y z
N MET A 1 -12.21 11.57 1.94
CA MET A 1 -12.71 10.63 0.90
C MET A 1 -12.94 9.29 1.57
N PRO A 2 -14.04 8.56 1.28
CA PRO A 2 -14.23 7.22 1.82
C PRO A 2 -13.11 6.30 1.29
N LYS A 3 -12.42 5.59 2.19
CA LYS A 3 -11.39 4.61 1.80
C LYS A 3 -12.06 3.43 1.12
N THR A 4 -11.60 3.05 -0.07
CA THR A 4 -12.08 1.85 -0.76
C THR A 4 -11.53 0.58 -0.09
N ILE A 5 -12.16 -0.57 -0.33
CA ILE A 5 -11.66 -1.88 0.15
C ILE A 5 -10.20 -2.11 -0.29
N ALA A 6 -9.85 -1.68 -1.49
CA ALA A 6 -8.49 -1.79 -2.03
C ALA A 6 -7.47 -0.96 -1.22
N GLN A 7 -7.80 0.29 -0.87
CA GLN A 7 -6.93 1.09 0.00
C GLN A 7 -6.79 0.48 1.40
N LEU A 8 -7.87 -0.08 1.97
CA LEU A 8 -7.79 -0.80 3.26
C LEU A 8 -6.92 -2.06 3.17
N ALA A 9 -7.03 -2.83 2.08
CA ALA A 9 -6.20 -4.00 1.86
C ALA A 9 -4.71 -3.62 1.75
N ILE A 10 -4.38 -2.54 1.05
CA ILE A 10 -3.01 -2.02 0.95
C ILE A 10 -2.49 -1.59 2.32
N MET A 11 -3.27 -0.83 3.10
CA MET A 11 -2.87 -0.44 4.46
C MET A 11 -2.63 -1.65 5.37
N ASN A 12 -3.53 -2.64 5.33
CA ASN A 12 -3.36 -3.87 6.09
C ASN A 12 -2.12 -4.65 5.65
N TRP A 13 -1.82 -4.69 4.35
CA TRP A 13 -0.59 -5.34 3.85
C TRP A 13 0.66 -4.66 4.42
N ILE A 14 0.70 -3.32 4.38
CA ILE A 14 1.81 -2.52 4.93
C ILE A 14 2.00 -2.82 6.42
N GLU A 15 0.92 -2.76 7.21
CA GLU A 15 0.96 -3.03 8.64
C GLU A 15 1.47 -4.44 8.96
N ASN A 16 1.09 -5.45 8.16
CA ASN A 16 1.55 -6.83 8.37
C ASN A 16 3.00 -7.07 7.95
N HIS A 17 3.53 -6.35 6.95
CA HIS A 17 4.88 -6.58 6.42
C HIS A 17 5.94 -5.71 7.08
N PHE A 18 5.61 -4.44 7.38
CA PHE A 18 6.56 -3.48 7.94
C PHE A 18 6.27 -3.14 9.41
N GLY A 19 5.09 -3.50 9.93
CA GLY A 19 4.66 -3.07 11.27
C GLY A 19 4.37 -1.57 11.33
N ILE A 20 4.28 -1.04 12.55
CA ILE A 20 4.12 0.40 12.79
C ILE A 20 5.48 1.07 12.60
N CYS A 21 5.70 1.63 11.41
CA CYS A 21 6.92 2.34 11.06
C CYS A 21 6.60 3.63 10.29
N ASN A 22 7.58 4.53 10.23
CA ASN A 22 7.40 5.85 9.66
C ASN A 22 7.60 5.77 8.13
N LEU A 23 6.53 5.44 7.41
CA LEU A 23 6.50 5.33 5.95
C LEU A 23 5.70 6.48 5.35
N ASP A 24 6.20 7.08 4.27
CA ASP A 24 5.40 7.97 3.44
C ASP A 24 4.57 7.12 2.47
N ILE A 25 3.25 7.21 2.57
CA ILE A 25 2.31 6.42 1.77
C ILE A 25 1.52 7.36 0.88
N LYS A 26 1.73 7.25 -0.43
CA LYS A 26 1.06 8.07 -1.43
C LYS A 26 0.24 7.18 -2.37
N PHE A 27 -1.08 7.25 -2.22
CA PHE A 27 -2.00 6.61 -3.17
C PHE A 27 -2.02 7.38 -4.49
N THR A 28 -1.70 6.70 -5.59
CA THR A 28 -1.85 7.25 -6.95
C THR A 28 -3.26 7.06 -7.48
N ASP A 29 -3.95 6.01 -7.03
CA ASP A 29 -5.36 5.77 -7.33
C ASP A 29 -6.08 5.00 -6.21
N SER A 30 -7.17 4.31 -6.53
CA SER A 30 -7.93 3.50 -5.57
C SER A 30 -7.31 2.13 -5.26
N ARG A 31 -6.34 1.66 -6.05
CA ARG A 31 -5.76 0.31 -6.06
C ARG A 31 -4.24 0.30 -6.06
N GLU A 32 -3.58 1.44 -6.00
CA GLU A 32 -2.13 1.55 -6.09
C GLU A 32 -1.61 2.61 -5.10
N ALA A 33 -0.50 2.29 -4.47
CA ALA A 33 0.20 3.20 -3.57
C ALA A 33 1.72 3.08 -3.74
N PHE A 34 2.39 4.23 -3.63
CA PHE A 34 3.84 4.30 -3.44
C PHE A 34 4.11 4.38 -1.94
N VAL A 35 5.02 3.55 -1.47
CA VAL A 35 5.45 3.49 -0.07
C VAL A 35 6.92 3.80 -0.05
N THR A 36 7.31 4.89 0.61
CA THR A 36 8.72 5.31 0.70
C THR A 36 9.17 5.27 2.15
N ASP A 37 10.32 4.66 2.40
CA ASP A 37 10.91 4.59 3.74
C ASP A 37 11.75 5.83 4.08
N SER A 38 12.32 5.87 5.27
CA SER A 38 13.18 6.98 5.72
C SER A 38 14.52 7.08 4.98
N ASN A 39 14.96 6.01 4.33
CA ASN A 39 16.18 5.99 3.53
C ASN A 39 15.93 6.51 2.11
N GLY A 40 14.66 6.70 1.73
CA GLY A 40 14.25 7.09 0.38
C GLY A 40 14.03 5.89 -0.54
N ASP A 41 14.03 4.67 -0.02
CA ASP A 41 13.70 3.48 -0.78
C ASP A 41 12.19 3.43 -1.00
N THR A 42 11.78 3.23 -2.25
CA THR A 42 10.37 3.22 -2.63
C THR A 42 9.92 1.84 -3.12
N LEU A 43 8.75 1.42 -2.66
CA LEU A 43 8.03 0.24 -3.11
C LEU A 43 6.67 0.64 -3.70
N ILE A 44 6.24 -0.05 -4.76
CA ILE A 44 4.89 0.10 -5.29
C ILE A 44 4.02 -1.06 -4.80
N LEU A 45 2.88 -0.73 -4.20
CA LEU A 45 1.86 -1.70 -3.81
C LEU A 45 0.64 -1.58 -4.69
N LYS A 46 0.20 -2.71 -5.23
CA LYS A 46 -0.97 -2.79 -6.10
C LYS A 46 -1.96 -3.83 -5.60
N TYR A 47 -3.20 -3.41 -5.45
CA TYR A 47 -4.34 -4.29 -5.20
C TYR A 47 -4.91 -4.82 -6.52
N ASP A 48 -4.92 -6.13 -6.66
CA ASP A 48 -5.58 -6.83 -7.74
C ASP A 48 -7.01 -7.22 -7.34
N SER A 49 -8.00 -6.77 -8.11
CA SER A 49 -9.41 -7.07 -7.84
C SER A 49 -9.79 -8.52 -8.14
N ASP A 50 -9.07 -9.17 -9.04
CA ASP A 50 -9.43 -10.51 -9.51
C ASP A 50 -9.00 -11.56 -8.49
N THR A 51 -7.79 -11.42 -7.95
CA THR A 51 -7.27 -12.28 -6.89
C THR A 51 -7.57 -11.76 -5.48
N ARG A 52 -7.98 -10.49 -5.34
CA ARG A 52 -8.22 -9.79 -4.06
C ARG A 52 -6.99 -9.72 -3.15
N ASN A 53 -5.80 -9.71 -3.76
CA ASN A 53 -4.52 -9.65 -3.05
C ASN A 53 -3.78 -8.34 -3.35
N VAL A 54 -2.84 -8.01 -2.46
CA VAL A 54 -1.91 -6.89 -2.64
C VAL A 54 -0.55 -7.45 -3.02
N TYR A 55 0.05 -6.88 -4.04
CA TYR A 55 1.35 -7.25 -4.57
C TYR A 55 2.34 -6.08 -4.47
N ALA A 56 3.56 -6.42 -4.08
CA ALA A 56 4.74 -5.57 -4.16
C ALA A 56 5.36 -5.70 -5.55
N ILE A 57 5.61 -4.56 -6.23
CA ILE A 57 6.17 -4.48 -7.58
C ILE A 57 7.49 -3.70 -7.55
#